data_AF-A0A6J4JEJ2-F1
#
_entry.id   AF-A0A6J4JEJ2-F1
#
_cell.length_a   1.000
_cell.length_b   1.000
_cell.length_c   1.000
_cell.angle_alpha   90.00
_cell.angle_beta   90.00
_cell.angle_gamma   90.00
#
_symmetry.space_group_name_H-M   'P 1'
#
loop_
_entity.id
_entity.type
_entity.pdbx_description
1 polymer ?
#
loop_
_entity_poly.entity_id
_entity_poly.type
_entity_poly.pdbx_seq_one_letter_code
_entity_poly.pdbx_strand_id
1 'polypeptide(L)'
;MTYWVTSRYGDTFEEPDASVMDAVLAELDGPPDIEHPDVALSHESEWTLSVFENGLVVWENVAEDDEPRHRHGLSRAEIRRLWQELAAGNLERVNAEEWYPATAETPVPGPSATCVTGPETTVRRVSR
;
A
#
# COMPACT_ATOMS: atom_id res chain seq x y z
N MET A 1 23.49 3.31 -10.28
CA MET A 1 22.12 2.83 -10.06
C MET A 1 21.28 4.07 -10.01
N THR A 2 20.47 4.33 -11.03
CA THR A 2 19.61 5.51 -11.10
C THR A 2 18.21 5.12 -10.65
N TYR A 3 17.63 5.95 -9.78
CA TYR A 3 16.26 5.82 -9.31
C TYR A 3 15.67 7.20 -9.09
N TRP A 4 14.35 7.29 -9.11
CA TRP A 4 13.64 8.54 -8.87
C TRP A 4 12.33 8.27 -8.14
N VAL A 5 11.91 9.28 -7.39
CA VAL A 5 10.60 9.28 -6.73
C VAL A 5 9.70 10.28 -7.45
N THR A 6 8.48 9.84 -7.75
CA THR A 6 7.40 10.68 -8.23
C THR A 6 6.47 10.97 -7.06
N SER A 7 6.36 12.25 -6.72
CA SER A 7 5.46 12.75 -5.68
C SER A 7 4.01 12.77 -6.15
N ARG A 8 3.11 12.97 -5.18
CA ARG A 8 1.68 13.10 -5.44
C ARG A 8 1.38 14.31 -6.32
N TYR A 9 2.21 15.35 -6.22
CA TYR A 9 2.02 16.61 -6.94
C TYR A 9 2.71 16.66 -8.30
N GLY A 10 3.29 15.54 -8.75
CA GLY A 10 3.95 15.42 -10.05
C GLY A 10 5.40 15.90 -10.06
N ASP A 11 5.95 16.32 -8.91
CA ASP A 11 7.38 16.55 -8.78
C ASP A 11 8.14 15.22 -8.85
N THR A 12 9.27 15.24 -9.54
CA THR A 12 10.21 14.10 -9.62
C THR A 12 11.51 14.47 -8.91
N PHE A 13 11.95 13.59 -8.01
CA PHE A 13 13.22 13.71 -7.30
C PHE A 13 14.15 12.60 -7.75
N GLU A 14 15.30 12.96 -8.32
CA GLU A 14 16.35 12.01 -8.71
C GLU A 14 17.20 11.64 -7.50
N GLU A 15 17.42 10.34 -7.29
CA GLU A 15 18.21 9.76 -6.21
C GLU A 15 17.98 10.40 -4.82
N PRO A 16 16.72 10.55 -4.36
CA PRO A 16 16.40 11.27 -3.13
C PRO A 16 16.96 10.56 -1.88
N ASP A 17 17.36 11.33 -0.87
CA ASP A 17 17.68 10.78 0.43
C ASP A 17 16.43 10.36 1.22
N ALA A 18 16.64 9.64 2.32
CA ALA A 18 15.56 9.10 3.15
C ALA A 18 14.59 10.17 3.67
N SER A 19 15.06 11.40 3.91
CA SER A 19 14.20 12.49 4.39
C SER A 19 13.22 12.94 3.32
N VAL A 20 13.66 12.99 2.06
CA VAL A 20 12.80 13.32 0.92
C VAL A 20 11.81 12.19 0.68
N MET A 21 12.26 10.93 0.77
CA MET A 21 11.36 9.78 0.72
C MET A 21 10.26 9.84 1.78
N ASP A 22 10.61 10.12 3.04
CA ASP A 22 9.64 10.26 4.14
C ASP A 22 8.69 11.44 3.89
N ALA A 23 9.18 12.55 3.34
CA ALA A 23 8.35 13.71 3.01
C ALA A 23 7.32 13.38 1.92
N VAL A 24 7.73 12.69 0.85
CA VAL A 24 6.83 12.25 -0.23
C VAL A 24 5.80 11.25 0.31
N LEU A 25 6.20 10.30 1.14
CA LEU A 25 5.27 9.36 1.76
C LEU A 25 4.24 10.06 2.67
N ALA A 26 4.60 11.18 3.29
CA ALA A 26 3.69 11.98 4.11
C ALA A 26 2.64 12.76 3.30
N GLU A 27 2.85 12.97 2.00
CA GLU A 27 1.85 13.62 1.12
C GLU A 27 0.55 12.80 1.01
N LEU A 28 0.66 11.49 1.21
CA LEU A 28 -0.48 10.57 1.25
C LEU A 28 -1.36 10.75 2.49
N ASP A 29 -0.88 11.45 3.54
CA ASP A 29 -1.67 11.76 4.73
C ASP A 29 -2.58 12.99 4.52
N GLY A 30 -2.50 13.62 3.34
CA GLY A 30 -3.37 14.71 2.91
C GLY A 30 -4.81 14.27 2.62
N PRO A 31 -5.69 15.22 2.24
CA PRO A 31 -7.05 14.89 1.83
C PRO A 31 -7.05 13.96 0.60
N PRO A 32 -8.08 13.09 0.45
CA PRO A 32 -8.21 12.22 -0.70
C PRO A 32 -8.19 12.97 -2.03
N ASP A 33 -7.38 12.49 -2.97
CA ASP A 33 -7.23 13.05 -4.32
C ASP A 33 -7.35 11.91 -5.31
N ILE A 34 -8.45 11.94 -6.08
CA ILE A 34 -8.77 10.91 -7.06
C ILE A 34 -7.91 11.01 -8.32
N GLU A 35 -7.37 12.20 -8.63
CA GLU A 35 -6.51 12.41 -9.79
C GLU A 35 -5.09 11.94 -9.49
N HIS A 36 -4.64 12.09 -8.24
CA HIS A 36 -3.31 11.69 -7.76
C HIS A 36 -3.39 10.92 -6.43
N PRO A 37 -3.76 9.63 -6.48
CA PRO A 37 -3.95 8.81 -5.29
C PRO A 37 -2.66 8.17 -4.76
N ASP A 38 -1.55 8.26 -5.49
CA ASP A 38 -0.32 7.53 -5.19
C ASP A 38 0.97 8.33 -5.34
N VAL A 39 2.04 7.76 -4.76
CA VAL A 39 3.43 8.16 -4.93
C VAL A 39 4.24 6.93 -5.32
N ALA A 40 5.28 7.09 -6.12
CA ALA A 40 6.03 5.94 -6.65
C ALA A 40 7.54 6.14 -6.57
N LEU A 41 8.27 5.05 -6.31
CA LEU A 41 9.71 4.98 -6.54
C LEU A 41 9.98 4.05 -7.71
N SER A 42 10.63 4.59 -8.74
CA SER A 42 11.02 3.85 -9.94
C SER A 42 12.53 3.69 -10.02
N HIS A 43 12.98 2.54 -10.51
CA HIS A 43 14.37 2.20 -10.71
C HIS A 43 14.69 2.09 -12.20
N GLU A 44 15.95 2.30 -12.60
CA GLU A 44 16.41 2.16 -14.01
C GLU A 44 16.13 0.78 -14.62
N SER A 45 15.88 -0.23 -13.79
CA SER A 45 15.49 -1.58 -14.22
C SER A 45 13.99 -1.72 -14.49
N GLU A 46 13.27 -0.61 -14.61
CA GLU A 46 11.83 -0.55 -14.94
C GLU A 46 10.89 -1.10 -13.85
N TRP A 47 11.48 -1.57 -12.75
CA TRP A 47 10.78 -1.89 -11.51
C TRP A 47 10.29 -0.62 -10.79
N THR A 48 9.02 -0.63 -10.40
CA THR A 48 8.36 0.48 -9.71
C THR A 48 7.60 -0.01 -8.48
N LEU A 49 7.76 0.72 -7.37
CA LEU A 49 7.01 0.49 -6.13
C LEU A 49 6.11 1.69 -5.84
N SER A 50 4.82 1.53 -6.13
CA SER A 50 3.79 2.55 -5.97
C SER A 50 3.04 2.38 -4.65
N VAL A 51 2.73 3.49 -3.99
CA VAL A 51 2.09 3.51 -2.67
C VAL A 51 0.89 4.44 -2.76
N PHE A 52 -0.29 3.89 -2.50
CA PHE A 52 -1.55 4.61 -2.56
C PHE A 52 -1.96 5.10 -1.17
N GLU A 53 -2.77 6.16 -1.13
CA GLU A 53 -3.29 6.76 0.10
C GLU A 53 -4.13 5.81 0.97
N ASN A 54 -4.73 4.79 0.36
CA ASN A 54 -5.47 3.74 1.07
C ASN A 54 -4.57 2.66 1.72
N GLY A 55 -3.25 2.80 1.61
CA GLY A 55 -2.27 1.84 2.13
C GLY A 55 -2.04 0.61 1.25
N LEU A 56 -2.53 0.62 0.00
CA LEU A 56 -2.14 -0.33 -1.04
C LEU A 56 -0.72 0.00 -1.49
N VAL A 57 0.13 -1.02 -1.57
CA VAL A 57 1.47 -0.95 -2.16
C VAL A 57 1.49 -1.89 -3.35
N VAL A 58 1.90 -1.39 -4.51
CA VAL A 58 2.00 -2.14 -5.76
C VAL A 58 3.48 -2.26 -6.14
N TRP A 59 3.87 -3.45 -6.55
CA TRP A 59 5.18 -3.82 -7.02
C TRP A 59 5.07 -4.41 -8.42
N GLU A 60 5.64 -3.72 -9.39
CA GLU A 60 5.51 -4.10 -10.80
C GLU A 60 6.78 -3.79 -11.60
N ASN A 61 6.95 -4.49 -12.71
CA ASN A 61 7.94 -4.15 -13.73
C ASN A 61 7.17 -3.62 -14.94
N VAL A 62 7.34 -2.35 -15.30
CA VAL A 62 6.55 -1.73 -16.38
C VAL A 62 6.99 -2.15 -17.79
N ALA A 63 8.16 -2.80 -17.92
CA ALA A 63 8.71 -3.25 -19.19
C ALA A 63 8.29 -4.67 -19.55
N GLU A 64 8.05 -5.48 -18.52
CA GLU A 64 7.70 -6.88 -18.67
C GLU A 64 6.17 -7.03 -18.65
N ASP A 65 5.65 -8.02 -19.36
CA ASP A 65 4.22 -8.39 -19.32
C ASP A 65 3.89 -9.18 -18.04
N ASP A 66 4.62 -8.90 -16.96
CA ASP A 66 4.46 -9.55 -15.66
C ASP A 66 3.30 -8.92 -14.90
N GLU A 67 2.49 -9.76 -14.26
CA GLU A 67 1.34 -9.29 -13.50
C GLU A 67 1.79 -8.46 -12.29
N PRO A 68 1.21 -7.27 -12.07
CA PRO A 68 1.51 -6.47 -10.90
C PRO A 68 1.15 -7.22 -9.62
N ARG A 69 1.96 -7.00 -8.60
CA ARG A 69 1.82 -7.64 -7.30
C ARG A 69 1.53 -6.59 -6.24
N HIS A 70 0.73 -6.93 -5.24
CA HIS A 70 0.27 -5.95 -4.27
C HIS A 70 0.36 -6.42 -2.82
N ARG A 71 0.38 -5.46 -1.90
CA ARG A 71 0.42 -5.69 -0.46
C ARG A 71 -0.34 -4.58 0.26
N HIS A 72 -0.94 -4.91 1.39
CA HIS A 72 -1.62 -3.96 2.27
C HIS A 72 -1.09 -4.05 3.70
N GLY A 73 -1.41 -3.04 4.51
CA GLY A 73 -1.14 -3.06 5.95
C GLY A 73 0.31 -2.82 6.32
N LEU A 74 1.14 -2.35 5.38
CA LEU A 74 2.52 -1.95 5.67
C LEU A 74 2.55 -0.61 6.41
N SER A 75 3.39 -0.53 7.42
CA SER A 75 3.73 0.74 8.08
C SER A 75 4.61 1.61 7.16
N ARG A 76 4.61 2.93 7.40
CA ARG A 76 5.50 3.87 6.70
C ARG A 76 6.97 3.47 6.76
N ALA A 77 7.41 2.92 7.90
CA ALA A 77 8.78 2.46 8.07
C ALA A 77 9.11 1.23 7.19
N GLU A 78 8.16 0.32 7.02
CA GLU A 78 8.31 -0.83 6.12
C GLU A 78 8.34 -0.38 4.66
N ILE A 79 7.45 0.54 4.27
CA ILE A 79 7.42 1.11 2.92
C ILE A 79 8.75 1.81 2.61
N ARG A 80 9.23 2.67 3.53
CA ARG A 80 10.55 3.32 3.36
C ARG A 80 11.67 2.31 3.24
N ARG A 81 11.65 1.22 4.01
CA ARG A 81 12.65 0.14 3.88
C ARG A 81 12.61 -0.47 2.48
N LEU A 82 11.43 -0.76 1.93
CA LEU A 82 11.30 -1.29 0.57
C LEU A 82 11.83 -0.34 -0.49
N TRP A 83 11.52 0.96 -0.37
CA TRP A 83 12.08 2.01 -1.23
C TRP A 83 13.61 2.05 -1.17
N GLN A 84 14.21 1.92 0.02
CA GLN A 84 15.66 1.87 0.17
C GLN A 84 16.29 0.62 -0.44
N GLU A 85 15.65 -0.54 -0.30
CA GLU A 85 16.13 -1.78 -0.94
C GLU A 85 16.04 -1.68 -2.48
N LEU A 86 14.97 -1.08 -3.01
CA LEU A 86 14.82 -0.84 -4.44
C LEU A 86 15.86 0.16 -4.97
N ALA A 87 16.06 1.28 -4.28
CA ALA A 87 17.07 2.28 -4.61
C ALA A 87 18.50 1.70 -4.59
N ALA A 88 18.76 0.73 -3.71
CA ALA A 88 20.04 0.01 -3.66
C ALA A 88 20.19 -1.06 -4.76
N GLY A 89 19.18 -1.28 -5.60
CA GLY A 89 19.16 -2.33 -6.61
C GLY A 89 18.96 -3.74 -6.05
N ASN A 90 18.54 -3.89 -4.80
CA ASN A 90 18.30 -5.19 -4.16
C ASN A 90 16.93 -5.77 -4.55
N LEU A 91 16.68 -5.91 -5.85
CA LEU A 91 15.41 -6.37 -6.41
C LEU A 91 14.98 -7.73 -5.86
N GLU A 92 15.93 -8.64 -5.63
CA GLU A 92 15.65 -9.96 -5.03
C GLU A 92 15.06 -9.85 -3.62
N ARG A 93 15.48 -8.85 -2.82
CA ARG A 93 14.95 -8.63 -1.47
C ARG A 93 13.54 -8.09 -1.50
N VAL A 94 13.25 -7.16 -2.41
CA VAL A 94 11.89 -6.65 -2.61
C VAL A 94 10.98 -7.76 -3.11
N ASN A 95 11.43 -8.57 -4.06
CA ASN A 95 10.70 -9.72 -4.60
C ASN A 95 10.42 -10.83 -3.57
N ALA A 96 11.27 -10.99 -2.56
CA ALA A 96 11.14 -12.03 -1.53
C ALA A 96 10.08 -11.71 -0.46
N GLU A 97 9.50 -10.52 -0.46
CA GLU A 97 8.41 -10.15 0.46
C GLU A 97 7.11 -10.90 0.11
N GLU A 98 6.18 -10.97 1.07
CA GLU A 98 4.89 -11.65 0.87
C GLU A 98 3.94 -10.78 0.05
N TRP A 99 3.97 -10.96 -1.27
CA TRP A 99 3.12 -10.26 -2.22
C TRP A 99 1.89 -11.09 -2.62
N TYR A 100 0.77 -10.40 -2.86
CA TYR A 100 -0.44 -10.98 -3.44
C TYR A 100 -0.50 -10.71 -4.96
N PRO A 101 -0.96 -11.65 -5.78
CA PRO A 101 -1.14 -11.43 -7.22
C PRO A 101 -2.29 -10.45 -7.48
N ALA A 102 -2.27 -9.71 -8.59
CA ALA A 102 -3.33 -8.77 -8.98
C ALA A 102 -4.75 -9.35 -8.96
N THR A 103 -4.90 -10.65 -9.22
CA THR A 103 -6.19 -11.35 -9.28
C THR A 103 -6.67 -11.90 -7.94
N ALA A 104 -5.84 -11.87 -6.89
CA ALA A 104 -6.31 -12.19 -5.55
C ALA A 104 -7.16 -11.03 -5.05
N GLU A 105 -8.48 -11.21 -5.01
CA GLU A 105 -9.37 -10.34 -4.26
C GLU A 105 -8.79 -10.19 -2.85
N THR A 106 -8.35 -8.98 -2.50
CA THR A 106 -7.90 -8.69 -1.15
C THR A 106 -9.04 -9.07 -0.21
N PRO A 107 -8.81 -9.86 0.86
CA PRO A 107 -9.84 -10.04 1.86
C PRO A 107 -10.09 -8.66 2.49
N VAL A 108 -11.14 -7.98 2.01
CA VAL A 108 -11.67 -6.80 2.68
C VAL A 108 -11.92 -7.21 4.13
N PRO A 109 -11.34 -6.51 5.13
CA PRO A 109 -11.73 -6.76 6.50
C PRO A 109 -13.23 -6.49 6.58
N GLY A 110 -14.03 -7.56 6.65
CA GLY A 110 -15.47 -7.45 6.75
C GLY A 110 -15.82 -6.51 7.92
N PRO A 111 -16.92 -5.74 7.83
CA PRO A 111 -17.29 -4.85 8.91
C PRO A 111 -17.35 -5.68 10.19
N SER A 112 -16.54 -5.29 11.19
CA SER A 112 -16.52 -5.93 12.50
C SER A 112 -17.97 -6.04 12.97
N ALA A 113 -18.52 -7.25 12.90
CA ALA A 113 -19.85 -7.55 13.38
C ALA A 113 -19.83 -7.36 14.90
N THR A 114 -20.07 -6.13 15.32
CA THR A 114 -20.38 -5.84 16.71
C THR A 114 -21.68 -6.57 16.99
N CYS A 115 -21.58 -7.62 17.79
CA CYS A 115 -22.71 -8.39 18.30
C CYS A 115 -23.79 -7.43 18.82
N VAL A 116 -24.92 -7.35 18.13
CA VAL A 116 -26.17 -6.88 18.73
C VAL A 116 -26.71 -8.06 19.54
N THR A 117 -26.33 -8.11 20.82
CA THR A 117 -27.00 -8.97 21.80
C THR A 117 -28.36 -8.33 22.12
N GLY A 118 -29.44 -8.84 21.53
CA GLY A 118 -30.79 -8.51 21.96
C GLY A 118 -31.11 -9.21 23.29
N PRO A 119 -31.80 -8.57 24.25
CA PRO A 119 -32.37 -9.28 25.38
C PRO A 119 -33.72 -9.91 24.98
N GLU A 120 -33.75 -11.25 24.91
CA GLU A 120 -34.98 -12.03 24.84
C GLU A 120 -35.83 -11.77 26.10
N THR A 121 -36.94 -11.05 25.94
CA THR A 121 -37.95 -10.90 26.99
C THR A 121 -38.83 -12.16 27.01
N THR A 122 -38.53 -13.06 27.95
CA THR A 122 -39.42 -14.15 28.35
C THR A 122 -40.70 -13.56 28.96
N VAL A 123 -41.84 -13.75 28.29
CA VAL A 123 -43.17 -13.57 28.90
C VAL A 123 -43.71 -14.95 29.26
N ARG A 124 -43.57 -15.31 30.54
CA ARG A 124 -44.33 -16.43 31.15
C ARG A 124 -45.79 -16.03 31.27
N ARG A 125 -46.68 -16.64 30.48
CA ARG A 125 -48.13 -16.65 30.75
C ARG A 125 -48.41 -17.63 31.89
N VAL A 126 -48.93 -17.11 33.01
CA VAL A 126 -49.55 -17.89 34.08
C VAL A 126 -51.04 -18.04 33.76
N SER A 127 -51.51 -19.28 33.78
CA SER A 127 -52.91 -19.68 33.64
C SER A 127 -53.73 -19.25 34.86
N ARG A 128 -54.96 -18.81 34.62
CA ARG A 128 -56.12 -18.96 35.52
C ARG A 128 -57.38 -19.11 34.70
#